data_AF-A0A933UUV6-F1
#
_entry.id   AF-A0A933UUV6-F1
#
_cell.length_a   1.000
_cell.length_b   1.000
_cell.length_c   1.000
_cell.angle_alpha   90.00
_cell.angle_beta   90.00
_cell.angle_gamma   90.00
#
_symmetry.space_group_name_H-M   'P 1'
#
loop_
_entity.id
_entity.type
_entity.pdbx_description
1 polymer ?
#
loop_
_entity_poly.entity_id
_entity_poly.type
_entity_poly.pdbx_seq_one_letter_code
_entity_poly.pdbx_strand_id
1 'polypeptide(L)'
;MSGKRFYSEFDKVLLAATILVFAFGLLALYSATQAKGLPFSESYVLKQLNWMLIGAILLILIVSISYQTIIDISYVLYGVNIVLLILVLILGHVRLGAQRWFSIGAFTFQPSEFLKLNLILALSNYVGSRKDAMSSLKSIFVPLLLLAVPSALVLMQPDLGTALLLLPIFFSILFIGGANPRHLAGLLFFGLASLPFLWKILYGYQKQRLLVFINPNIDPLGAGYTIIQSKIAIGSGGLFGKGWLGGTQNQLNFLPERHTD
;
A
#
# COMPACT_ATOMS: atom_id res chain seq x y z
N MET A 1 -10.64 -22.67 -20.32
CA MET A 1 -9.79 -22.06 -21.36
C MET A 1 -8.68 -23.05 -21.70
N SER A 2 -8.47 -23.40 -22.99
CA SER A 2 -7.51 -24.45 -23.40
C SER A 2 -6.06 -24.00 -23.17
N GLY A 3 -5.28 -24.81 -22.44
CA GLY A 3 -3.95 -24.46 -21.89
C GLY A 3 -2.87 -24.06 -22.90
N LYS A 4 -3.09 -24.22 -24.21
CA LYS A 4 -2.14 -23.77 -25.25
C LYS A 4 -2.16 -22.25 -25.53
N ARG A 5 -3.25 -21.54 -25.22
CA ARG A 5 -3.34 -20.06 -25.38
C ARG A 5 -2.70 -19.28 -24.23
N PHE A 6 -2.50 -19.93 -23.07
CA PHE A 6 -2.06 -19.26 -21.86
C PHE A 6 -0.62 -18.71 -21.95
N TYR A 7 0.30 -19.47 -22.59
CA TYR A 7 1.71 -19.08 -22.69
C TYR A 7 2.02 -18.07 -23.81
N SER A 8 1.18 -17.97 -24.85
CA SER A 8 1.45 -17.03 -25.95
C SER A 8 0.95 -15.60 -25.69
N GLU A 9 0.01 -15.43 -24.77
CA GLU A 9 -0.55 -14.13 -24.38
C GLU A 9 0.12 -13.54 -23.12
N PHE A 10 1.08 -14.26 -22.53
CA PHE A 10 1.78 -13.80 -21.33
C PHE A 10 2.79 -12.69 -21.69
N ASP A 11 2.65 -11.52 -21.07
CA ASP A 11 3.55 -10.39 -21.29
C ASP A 11 4.94 -10.68 -20.68
N LYS A 12 5.85 -11.13 -21.55
CA LYS A 12 7.24 -11.45 -21.19
C LYS A 12 8.02 -10.22 -20.75
N VAL A 13 7.67 -9.03 -21.27
CA VAL A 13 8.36 -7.78 -20.93
C VAL A 13 8.01 -7.39 -19.50
N LEU A 14 6.73 -7.46 -19.12
CA LEU A 14 6.28 -7.20 -17.75
C LEU A 14 6.92 -8.19 -16.76
N LEU A 15 6.99 -9.48 -17.12
CA LEU A 15 7.64 -10.49 -16.28
C LEU A 15 9.14 -10.19 -16.09
N ALA A 16 9.85 -9.90 -17.18
CA ALA A 16 11.27 -9.58 -17.13
C ALA A 16 11.54 -8.33 -16.29
N ALA A 17 10.75 -7.27 -16.49
CA ALA A 17 10.84 -6.04 -15.70
C ALA A 17 10.61 -6.32 -14.21
N THR A 18 9.61 -7.14 -13.88
CA THR A 18 9.32 -7.55 -12.49
C THR A 18 10.50 -8.30 -11.87
N ILE A 19 11.09 -9.26 -12.57
CA ILE A 19 12.27 -10.02 -12.11
C ILE A 19 13.46 -9.09 -11.89
N LEU A 20 13.69 -8.13 -12.79
CA LEU A 20 14.79 -7.16 -12.68
C LEU A 20 14.61 -6.25 -11.46
N VAL A 21 13.39 -5.77 -11.20
CA VAL A 21 13.10 -4.97 -10.00
C VAL A 21 13.33 -5.79 -8.73
N PHE A 22 12.91 -7.05 -8.70
CA PHE A 22 13.19 -7.93 -7.56
C PHE A 22 14.69 -8.18 -7.35
N ALA A 23 15.44 -8.45 -8.42
CA ALA A 23 16.88 -8.64 -8.35
C ALA A 23 17.59 -7.38 -7.83
N PHE A 24 17.22 -6.21 -8.34
CA PHE A 24 17.75 -4.93 -7.87
C PHE A 24 17.37 -4.66 -6.40
N GLY A 25 16.14 -4.99 -5.99
CA GLY A 25 15.67 -4.88 -4.61
C GLY A 25 16.46 -5.76 -3.65
N LEU A 26 16.72 -7.02 -4.01
CA LEU A 26 17.56 -7.93 -3.23
C LEU A 26 18.99 -7.40 -3.08
N LEU A 27 19.52 -6.85 -4.17
CA LEU A 27 20.83 -6.24 -4.18
C LEU A 27 20.87 -5.02 -3.22
N ALA A 28 19.93 -4.09 -3.37
CA ALA A 28 19.82 -2.92 -2.49
C ALA A 28 19.67 -3.33 -1.01
N LEU A 29 18.84 -4.34 -0.72
CA LEU A 29 18.63 -4.87 0.62
C LEU A 29 19.92 -5.46 1.21
N TYR A 30 20.67 -6.24 0.42
CA TYR A 30 21.97 -6.76 0.84
C TYR A 30 22.96 -5.63 1.18
N SER A 31 23.01 -4.59 0.34
CA SER A 31 23.86 -3.42 0.55
C SER A 31 23.49 -2.65 1.84
N ALA A 32 22.20 -2.51 2.13
CA ALA A 32 21.70 -1.80 3.32
C ALA A 32 21.87 -2.61 4.63
N THR A 33 21.85 -3.95 4.55
CA THR A 33 21.83 -4.85 5.72
C THR A 33 23.22 -5.34 6.15
N GLN A 34 24.21 -5.30 5.26
CA GLN A 34 25.60 -5.76 5.50
C GLN A 34 26.27 -5.14 6.73
N ALA A 35 25.90 -3.91 7.11
CA ALA A 35 26.50 -3.21 8.24
C ALA A 35 26.26 -3.86 9.62
N LYS A 36 25.34 -4.83 9.74
CA LYS A 36 24.95 -5.42 11.04
C LYS A 36 25.79 -6.62 11.49
N GLY A 37 26.65 -7.21 10.65
CA GLY A 37 27.46 -8.37 11.02
C GLY A 37 26.66 -9.61 11.48
N LEU A 38 25.36 -9.66 11.15
CA LEU A 38 24.47 -10.76 11.54
C LEU A 38 24.80 -12.04 10.76
N PRO A 39 24.59 -13.23 11.37
CA PRO A 39 24.65 -14.49 10.65
C PRO A 39 23.72 -14.47 9.42
N PHE A 40 24.16 -15.08 8.31
CA PHE A 40 23.36 -15.09 7.07
C PHE A 40 21.95 -15.66 7.27
N SER A 41 21.78 -16.61 8.20
CA SER A 41 20.48 -17.19 8.60
C SER A 41 19.48 -16.18 9.15
N GLU A 42 19.95 -15.06 9.71
CA GLU A 42 19.11 -13.97 10.22
C GLU A 42 19.03 -12.78 9.26
N SER A 43 19.64 -12.91 8.08
CA SER A 43 19.64 -11.87 7.06
C SER A 43 18.23 -11.59 6.54
N TYR A 44 17.89 -10.31 6.46
CA TYR A 44 16.67 -9.84 5.80
C TYR A 44 16.59 -10.32 4.34
N VAL A 45 17.73 -10.60 3.70
CA VAL A 45 17.78 -11.15 2.34
C VAL A 45 17.17 -12.55 2.26
N LEU A 46 17.46 -13.43 3.22
CA LEU A 46 16.83 -14.76 3.25
C LEU A 46 15.32 -14.68 3.50
N LYS A 47 14.89 -13.78 4.39
CA LYS A 47 13.47 -13.51 4.60
C LYS A 47 12.80 -13.03 3.31
N GLN A 48 13.44 -12.10 2.59
CA GLN A 48 12.93 -11.58 1.33
C GLN A 48 12.85 -12.66 0.25
N LEU A 49 13.84 -13.55 0.14
CA LEU A 49 13.81 -14.69 -0.79
C LEU A 49 12.64 -15.63 -0.49
N ASN A 50 12.38 -15.93 0.79
CA ASN A 50 11.23 -16.75 1.17
C ASN A 50 9.90 -16.08 0.78
N TRP A 51 9.76 -14.76 1.01
CA TRP A 51 8.58 -14.01 0.59
C TRP A 51 8.41 -13.97 -0.93
N MET A 52 9.50 -13.86 -1.68
CA MET A 52 9.48 -13.94 -3.14
C MET A 52 9.02 -15.32 -3.63
N LEU A 53 9.47 -16.39 -2.98
CA LEU A 53 9.03 -17.77 -3.28
C LEU A 53 7.54 -17.95 -3.03
N ILE A 54 7.05 -17.51 -1.85
CA ILE A 54 5.62 -17.53 -1.51
C ILE A 54 4.81 -16.70 -2.51
N GLY A 55 5.29 -15.50 -2.85
CA GLY A 55 4.66 -14.61 -3.83
C GLY A 55 4.58 -15.23 -5.22
N ALA A 56 5.63 -15.92 -5.68
CA ALA A 56 5.66 -16.61 -6.96
C ALA A 56 4.65 -17.78 -6.99
N ILE A 57 4.55 -18.56 -5.90
CA ILE A 57 3.54 -19.61 -5.76
C ILE A 57 2.14 -19.01 -5.82
N LEU A 58 1.88 -17.94 -5.07
CA LEU A 58 0.58 -17.25 -5.07
C LEU A 58 0.24 -16.69 -6.46
N LEU A 59 1.21 -16.15 -7.18
CA LEU A 59 1.02 -15.67 -8.56
C LEU A 59 0.56 -16.81 -9.47
N ILE A 60 1.25 -17.96 -9.45
CA ILE A 60 0.87 -19.13 -10.27
C ILE A 60 -0.54 -19.62 -9.93
N LEU A 61 -0.90 -19.65 -8.64
CA LEU A 61 -2.24 -20.03 -8.19
C LEU A 61 -3.31 -19.05 -8.69
N ILE A 62 -3.11 -17.74 -8.51
CA ILE A 62 -4.06 -16.71 -8.95
C ILE A 62 -4.23 -16.72 -10.47
N VAL A 63 -3.12 -16.85 -11.19
CA VAL A 63 -3.10 -16.92 -12.65
C VAL A 63 -3.84 -18.16 -13.19
N SER A 64 -3.90 -19.23 -12.41
CA SER A 64 -4.64 -20.44 -12.78
C SER A 64 -6.17 -20.27 -12.64
N ILE A 65 -6.63 -19.21 -11.97
CA ILE A 65 -8.05 -18.90 -11.79
C ILE A 65 -8.52 -17.99 -12.93
N SER A 66 -9.71 -18.27 -13.49
CA SER A 66 -10.30 -17.40 -14.51
C SER A 66 -10.59 -16.01 -13.94
N TYR A 67 -10.25 -14.97 -14.70
CA TYR A 67 -10.58 -13.59 -14.36
C TYR A 67 -12.07 -13.40 -14.05
N GLN A 68 -12.97 -14.08 -14.78
CA GLN A 68 -14.41 -13.99 -14.53
C GLN A 68 -14.77 -14.47 -13.13
N THR A 69 -14.19 -15.59 -12.69
CA THR A 69 -14.40 -16.12 -11.33
C THR A 69 -13.95 -15.13 -10.26
N ILE A 70 -12.81 -14.45 -10.47
CA ILE A 70 -12.29 -13.44 -9.53
C ILE A 70 -13.26 -12.25 -9.41
N ILE A 71 -13.84 -11.82 -10.53
CA ILE A 71 -14.84 -10.74 -10.55
C ILE A 71 -16.13 -11.18 -9.86
N ASP A 72 -16.62 -12.40 -10.14
CA ASP A 72 -17.87 -12.91 -9.56
C ASP A 72 -17.80 -12.99 -8.02
N ILE A 73 -16.64 -13.33 -7.46
CA ILE A 73 -16.43 -13.40 -6.01
C ILE A 73 -15.94 -12.07 -5.40
N SER A 74 -15.82 -10.98 -6.17
CA SER A 74 -15.16 -9.75 -5.70
C SER A 74 -15.83 -9.13 -4.48
N TYR A 75 -17.17 -9.13 -4.42
CA TYR A 75 -17.90 -8.63 -3.26
C TYR A 75 -17.75 -9.54 -2.02
N VAL A 76 -17.58 -10.84 -2.22
CA VAL A 76 -17.28 -11.78 -1.12
C VAL A 76 -15.88 -11.49 -0.57
N LEU A 77 -14.87 -11.34 -1.44
CA LEU A 77 -13.51 -10.98 -1.03
C LEU A 77 -13.48 -9.64 -0.29
N TYR A 78 -14.23 -8.66 -0.79
CA TYR A 78 -14.40 -7.36 -0.13
C TYR A 78 -15.04 -7.51 1.26
N GLY A 79 -16.16 -8.23 1.37
CA GLY A 79 -16.85 -8.46 2.64
C GLY A 79 -15.98 -9.18 3.67
N VAL A 80 -15.26 -10.24 3.25
CA VAL A 80 -14.28 -10.93 4.10
C VAL A 80 -13.20 -9.97 4.58
N ASN A 81 -12.71 -9.08 3.71
CA ASN A 81 -11.70 -8.13 4.11
C ASN A 81 -12.21 -7.04 5.07
N ILE A 82 -13.46 -6.59 4.94
CA ILE A 82 -14.11 -5.74 5.95
C ILE A 82 -14.14 -6.45 7.31
N VAL A 83 -14.51 -7.73 7.35
CA VAL A 83 -14.50 -8.52 8.58
C VAL A 83 -13.08 -8.61 9.15
N LEU A 84 -12.05 -8.84 8.32
CA LEU A 84 -10.66 -8.84 8.77
C LEU A 84 -10.20 -7.48 9.33
N LEU A 85 -10.65 -6.36 8.75
CA LEU A 85 -10.36 -5.01 9.25
C LEU A 85 -11.04 -4.73 10.60
N ILE A 86 -12.22 -5.30 10.83
CA ILE A 86 -12.89 -5.24 12.14
C ILE A 86 -12.15 -6.13 13.14
N LEU A 87 -11.82 -7.36 12.75
CA LEU A 87 -11.12 -8.30 13.61
C LEU A 87 -9.75 -7.78 14.03
N VAL A 88 -9.02 -7.07 13.17
CA VAL A 88 -7.68 -6.56 13.54
C VAL A 88 -7.75 -5.42 14.54
N LEU A 89 -8.87 -4.68 14.61
CA LEU A 89 -9.10 -3.68 15.66
C LEU A 89 -9.30 -4.32 17.04
N ILE A 90 -9.75 -5.58 17.09
CA ILE A 90 -10.05 -6.29 18.34
C ILE A 90 -8.88 -7.20 18.74
N LEU A 91 -8.37 -7.96 17.78
CA LEU A 91 -7.41 -9.06 17.99
C LEU A 91 -6.01 -8.76 17.44
N GLY A 92 -5.82 -7.63 16.75
CA GLY A 92 -4.53 -7.29 16.16
C GLY A 92 -3.47 -7.00 17.23
N HIS A 93 -2.21 -7.13 16.86
CA HIS A 93 -1.10 -6.75 17.73
C HIS A 93 -0.74 -5.27 17.53
N VAL A 94 -0.46 -4.58 18.63
CA VAL A 94 0.04 -3.20 18.61
C VAL A 94 1.52 -3.23 18.24
N ARG A 95 1.88 -2.65 17.10
CA ARG A 95 3.27 -2.42 16.68
C ARG A 95 3.44 -0.94 16.37
N LEU A 96 4.48 -0.30 16.92
CA LEU A 96 4.76 1.14 16.75
C LEU A 96 3.55 2.04 17.06
N GLY A 97 2.76 1.68 18.08
CA GLY A 97 1.58 2.44 18.52
C GLY A 97 0.34 2.27 17.64
N ALA A 98 0.34 1.33 16.69
CA ALA A 98 -0.82 1.04 15.84
C ALA A 98 -1.19 -0.45 15.83
N GLN A 99 -2.49 -0.74 15.93
CA GLN A 99 -3.04 -2.09 15.88
C GLN A 99 -3.53 -2.39 14.45
N ARG A 100 -2.62 -2.93 13.62
CA ARG A 100 -2.85 -3.14 12.17
C ARG A 100 -2.49 -4.53 11.66
N TRP A 101 -1.80 -5.32 12.47
CA TRP A 101 -1.16 -6.55 12.03
C TRP A 101 -1.73 -7.73 12.78
N PHE A 102 -2.05 -8.79 12.04
CA PHE A 102 -2.19 -10.12 12.60
C PHE A 102 -0.83 -10.81 12.63
N SER A 103 -0.55 -11.53 13.70
CA SER A 103 0.66 -12.36 13.82
C SER A 103 0.23 -13.82 13.93
N ILE A 104 0.60 -14.64 12.94
CA ILE A 104 0.36 -16.09 12.92
C ILE A 104 1.73 -16.76 12.90
N GLY A 105 2.24 -17.13 14.08
CA GLY A 105 3.57 -17.69 14.24
C GLY A 105 4.66 -16.74 13.73
N ALA A 106 5.41 -17.17 12.71
CA ALA A 106 6.47 -16.37 12.09
C ALA A 106 5.97 -15.36 11.04
N PHE A 107 4.69 -15.40 10.67
CA PHE A 107 4.12 -14.56 9.62
C PHE A 107 3.29 -13.43 10.21
N THR A 108 3.48 -12.24 9.65
CA THR A 108 2.64 -11.08 9.96
C THR A 108 1.97 -10.61 8.68
N PHE A 109 0.66 -10.38 8.71
CA PHE A 109 -0.05 -9.80 7.57
C PHE A 109 -0.93 -8.63 8.00
N GLN A 110 -1.07 -7.67 7.10
CA GLN A 110 -1.86 -6.46 7.30
C GLN A 110 -3.11 -6.54 6.41
N PRO A 111 -4.33 -6.59 7.00
CA PRO A 111 -5.56 -6.70 6.21
C PRO A 111 -5.78 -5.55 5.22
N SER A 112 -5.30 -4.35 5.54
CA SER A 112 -5.44 -3.17 4.69
C SER A 112 -4.61 -3.23 3.40
N GLU A 113 -3.66 -4.16 3.29
CA GLU A 113 -2.96 -4.45 2.02
C GLU A 113 -3.91 -5.13 1.03
N PHE A 114 -4.63 -6.16 1.49
CA PHE A 114 -5.64 -6.86 0.69
C PHE A 114 -6.83 -5.98 0.33
N LEU A 115 -7.16 -5.01 1.20
CA LEU A 115 -8.21 -4.03 0.95
C LEU A 115 -8.02 -3.29 -0.38
N LYS A 116 -6.79 -2.88 -0.72
CA LYS A 116 -6.51 -2.14 -1.96
C LYS A 116 -6.96 -2.93 -3.18
N LEU A 117 -6.58 -4.21 -3.24
CA LEU A 117 -6.95 -5.11 -4.33
C LEU A 117 -8.46 -5.41 -4.32
N ASN A 118 -9.03 -5.71 -3.17
CA ASN A 118 -10.45 -6.06 -3.06
C ASN A 118 -11.35 -4.86 -3.37
N LEU A 119 -10.93 -3.64 -3.00
CA LEU A 119 -11.61 -2.41 -3.38
C LEU A 119 -11.56 -2.19 -4.90
N ILE A 120 -10.40 -2.42 -5.53
CA ILE A 120 -10.27 -2.34 -6.99
C ILE A 120 -11.25 -3.31 -7.66
N LEU A 121 -11.29 -4.56 -7.22
CA LEU A 121 -12.18 -5.59 -7.78
C LEU A 121 -13.66 -5.28 -7.55
N ALA A 122 -14.04 -4.84 -6.33
CA ALA A 122 -15.42 -4.50 -6.00
C ALA A 122 -15.90 -3.27 -6.77
N LEU A 123 -15.09 -2.20 -6.85
CA LEU A 123 -15.43 -1.01 -7.63
C LEU A 123 -15.47 -1.32 -9.12
N SER A 124 -14.51 -2.07 -9.65
CA SER A 124 -14.48 -2.44 -11.07
C SER A 124 -15.69 -3.30 -11.46
N ASN A 125 -16.07 -4.26 -10.61
CA ASN A 125 -17.27 -5.07 -10.83
C ASN A 125 -18.54 -4.21 -10.78
N TYR A 126 -18.65 -3.33 -9.78
CA TYR A 126 -19.80 -2.43 -9.65
C TYR A 126 -19.95 -1.51 -10.86
N VAL A 127 -18.84 -0.90 -11.30
CA VAL A 127 -18.81 0.00 -12.45
C VAL A 127 -19.08 -0.75 -13.75
N GLY A 128 -18.39 -1.87 -13.98
CA GLY A 128 -18.48 -2.64 -15.23
C GLY A 128 -19.83 -3.34 -15.42
N SER A 129 -20.54 -3.64 -14.34
CA SER A 129 -21.87 -4.27 -14.40
C SER A 129 -23.01 -3.30 -14.72
N ARG A 130 -22.77 -1.98 -14.73
CA ARG A 130 -23.81 -0.98 -15.03
C ARG A 130 -23.91 -0.73 -16.53
N LYS A 131 -25.16 -0.68 -17.02
CA LYS A 131 -25.47 -0.30 -18.40
C LYS A 131 -25.53 1.22 -18.61
N ASP A 132 -25.82 1.97 -17.55
CA ASP A 132 -25.94 3.42 -17.61
C ASP A 132 -24.60 4.08 -17.30
N ALA A 133 -24.25 5.12 -18.06
CA ALA A 133 -23.17 6.03 -17.69
C ALA A 133 -23.45 6.60 -16.29
N MET A 134 -22.46 6.56 -15.39
CA MET A 134 -22.52 7.04 -14.00
C MET A 134 -22.65 8.57 -13.92
N SER A 135 -23.71 9.07 -14.53
CA SER A 135 -24.00 10.46 -14.81
C SER A 135 -24.85 11.11 -13.72
N SER A 136 -25.44 10.32 -12.82
CA SER A 136 -26.24 10.78 -11.70
C SER A 136 -25.44 10.81 -10.39
N LEU A 137 -25.76 11.73 -9.48
CA LEU A 137 -25.20 11.71 -8.12
C LEU A 137 -25.57 10.41 -7.38
N LYS A 138 -26.77 9.87 -7.63
CA LYS A 138 -27.21 8.61 -7.01
C LYS A 138 -26.34 7.42 -7.42
N SER A 139 -25.78 7.42 -8.63
CA SER A 139 -24.90 6.32 -9.08
C SER A 139 -23.56 6.27 -8.35
N ILE A 140 -23.13 7.38 -7.74
CA ILE A 140 -21.85 7.49 -7.03
C ILE A 140 -21.98 7.12 -5.54
N PHE A 141 -23.21 7.08 -5.02
CA PHE A 141 -23.45 6.78 -3.61
C PHE A 141 -22.92 5.41 -3.18
N VAL A 142 -23.16 4.35 -3.97
CA VAL A 142 -22.67 3.00 -3.64
C VAL A 142 -21.14 2.90 -3.73
N PRO A 143 -20.47 3.39 -4.80
CA PRO A 143 -19.01 3.49 -4.81
C PRO A 143 -18.45 4.25 -3.61
N LEU A 144 -19.09 5.36 -3.25
CA LEU A 144 -18.67 6.18 -2.12
C LEU A 144 -18.75 5.38 -0.82
N LEU A 145 -19.79 4.56 -0.61
CA LEU A 145 -19.87 3.64 0.54
C LEU A 145 -18.78 2.56 0.49
N LEU A 146 -18.52 1.98 -0.68
CA LEU A 146 -17.46 0.99 -0.86
C LEU A 146 -16.07 1.54 -0.49
N LEU A 147 -15.84 2.84 -0.68
CA LEU A 147 -14.64 3.53 -0.21
C LEU A 147 -14.73 3.92 1.28
N ALA A 148 -15.83 4.55 1.69
CA ALA A 148 -15.95 5.22 2.98
C ALA A 148 -15.90 4.24 4.16
N VAL A 149 -16.60 3.11 4.05
CA VAL A 149 -16.66 2.09 5.11
C VAL A 149 -15.26 1.56 5.46
N PRO A 150 -14.46 1.02 4.52
CA PRO A 150 -13.13 0.54 4.85
C PRO A 150 -12.16 1.67 5.20
N SER A 151 -12.29 2.85 4.56
CA SER A 151 -11.45 4.01 4.91
C SER A 151 -11.63 4.41 6.37
N ALA A 152 -12.86 4.41 6.88
CA ALA A 152 -13.13 4.68 8.29
C ALA A 152 -12.47 3.64 9.21
N LEU A 153 -12.59 2.34 8.88
CA LEU A 153 -11.95 1.27 9.65
C LEU A 153 -10.42 1.39 9.66
N VAL A 154 -9.82 1.74 8.51
CA VAL A 154 -8.37 1.92 8.39
C VAL A 154 -7.89 3.15 9.19
N LEU A 155 -8.66 4.24 9.20
CA LEU A 155 -8.38 5.41 10.03
C LEU A 155 -8.45 5.10 11.54
N MET A 156 -9.36 4.20 11.94
CA MET A 156 -9.44 3.70 13.31
C MET A 156 -8.24 2.83 13.70
N GLN A 157 -7.52 2.26 12.73
CA GLN A 157 -6.27 1.50 12.93
C GLN A 157 -5.03 2.41 12.92
N PRO A 158 -5.12 3.67 13.34
CA PRO A 158 -4.15 4.71 13.03
C PRO A 158 -3.58 4.90 11.61
N ASP A 159 -4.04 4.24 10.55
CA ASP A 159 -3.33 4.17 9.26
C ASP A 159 -3.76 5.24 8.24
N LEU A 160 -3.28 6.48 8.46
CA LEU A 160 -3.55 7.59 7.54
C LEU A 160 -2.99 7.35 6.14
N GLY A 161 -1.82 6.70 6.02
CA GLY A 161 -1.16 6.47 4.74
C GLY A 161 -2.02 5.61 3.82
N THR A 162 -2.51 4.48 4.35
CA THR A 162 -3.37 3.58 3.58
C THR A 162 -4.71 4.23 3.24
N ALA A 163 -5.35 4.94 4.18
CA ALA A 163 -6.60 5.64 3.92
C ALA A 163 -6.47 6.66 2.77
N LEU A 164 -5.35 7.40 2.72
CA LEU A 164 -5.07 8.33 1.62
C LEU A 164 -4.83 7.63 0.28
N LEU A 165 -4.19 6.44 0.27
CA LEU A 165 -3.96 5.66 -0.95
C LEU A 165 -5.25 5.08 -1.56
N LEU A 166 -6.33 4.91 -0.79
CA LEU A 166 -7.61 4.44 -1.33
C LEU A 166 -8.32 5.51 -2.18
N LEU A 167 -8.05 6.80 -1.92
CA LEU A 167 -8.65 7.90 -2.69
C LEU A 167 -8.27 7.88 -4.18
N PRO A 168 -6.97 7.87 -4.58
CA PRO A 168 -6.61 7.81 -5.98
C PRO A 168 -7.10 6.53 -6.67
N ILE A 169 -7.14 5.40 -5.97
CA ILE A 169 -7.74 4.15 -6.48
C ILE A 169 -9.21 4.37 -6.85
N PHE A 170 -9.99 4.92 -5.91
CA PHE A 170 -11.40 5.20 -6.11
C PHE A 170 -11.66 6.17 -7.27
N PHE A 171 -10.97 7.31 -7.29
CA PHE A 171 -11.14 8.30 -8.35
C PHE A 171 -10.74 7.75 -9.72
N SER A 172 -9.65 6.98 -9.80
CA SER A 172 -9.18 6.39 -11.06
C SER A 172 -10.22 5.44 -11.65
N ILE A 173 -10.77 4.53 -10.83
CA ILE A 173 -11.75 3.55 -11.31
C ILE A 173 -13.04 4.23 -11.74
N LEU A 174 -13.54 5.20 -10.97
CA LEU A 174 -14.75 5.93 -11.35
C LEU A 174 -14.56 6.77 -12.61
N PHE A 175 -13.40 7.43 -12.75
CA PHE A 175 -13.08 8.21 -13.93
C PHE A 175 -13.02 7.33 -15.19
N ILE A 176 -12.28 6.21 -15.13
CA ILE A 176 -12.21 5.23 -16.23
C ILE A 176 -13.59 4.61 -16.50
N GLY A 177 -14.38 4.41 -15.45
CA GLY A 177 -15.76 3.93 -15.50
C GLY A 177 -16.77 4.87 -16.16
N GLY A 178 -16.35 6.07 -16.58
CA GLY A 178 -17.24 7.05 -17.21
C GLY A 178 -18.11 7.83 -16.21
N ALA A 179 -17.68 7.95 -14.95
CA ALA A 179 -18.33 8.87 -14.01
C ALA A 179 -18.18 10.32 -14.48
N ASN A 180 -19.23 11.12 -14.29
CA ASN A 180 -19.22 12.53 -14.67
C ASN A 180 -18.08 13.29 -13.93
N PRO A 181 -17.10 13.88 -14.65
CA PRO A 181 -15.98 14.59 -14.04
C PRO A 181 -16.42 15.72 -13.10
N ARG A 182 -17.58 16.35 -13.34
CA ARG A 182 -18.12 17.40 -12.46
C ARG A 182 -18.47 16.85 -11.08
N HIS A 183 -19.01 15.63 -11.01
CA HIS A 183 -19.34 14.99 -9.74
C HIS A 183 -18.08 14.55 -9.00
N LEU A 184 -17.06 14.05 -9.72
CA LEU A 184 -15.77 13.72 -9.14
C LEU A 184 -15.07 14.96 -8.60
N ALA A 185 -15.07 16.07 -9.35
CA ALA A 185 -14.55 17.35 -8.90
C ALA A 185 -15.32 17.88 -7.68
N GLY A 186 -16.65 17.74 -7.67
CA GLY A 186 -17.48 18.08 -6.51
C GLY A 186 -17.11 17.27 -5.26
N LEU A 187 -16.96 15.94 -5.38
CA LEU A 187 -16.54 15.08 -4.28
C LEU A 187 -15.15 15.44 -3.76
N LEU A 188 -14.20 15.70 -4.67
CA LEU A 188 -12.86 16.15 -4.30
C LEU A 188 -12.92 17.48 -3.55
N PHE A 189 -13.70 18.44 -4.05
CA PHE A 189 -13.88 19.74 -3.41
C PHE A 189 -14.48 19.61 -2.01
N PHE A 190 -15.57 18.86 -1.85
CA PHE A 190 -16.17 18.62 -0.53
C PHE A 190 -15.23 17.85 0.40
N GLY A 191 -14.46 16.90 -0.12
CA GLY A 191 -13.43 16.19 0.64
C GLY A 191 -12.35 17.14 1.17
N LEU A 192 -11.83 18.03 0.32
CA LEU A 192 -10.85 19.05 0.72
C LEU A 192 -11.45 20.08 1.69
N ALA A 193 -12.68 20.52 1.45
CA ALA A 193 -13.39 21.44 2.34
C ALA A 193 -13.66 20.82 3.73
N SER A 194 -13.67 19.48 3.84
CA SER A 194 -13.82 18.78 5.11
C SER A 194 -12.52 18.70 5.94
N LEU A 195 -11.36 19.02 5.36
CA LEU A 195 -10.05 18.94 6.04
C LEU A 195 -9.97 19.70 7.37
N PRO A 196 -10.52 20.93 7.52
CA PRO A 196 -10.50 21.64 8.80
C PRO A 196 -11.29 20.89 9.90
N PHE A 197 -12.35 20.17 9.53
CA PHE A 197 -13.12 19.36 10.47
C PHE A 197 -12.37 18.07 10.81
N LEU A 198 -11.79 17.40 9.81
CA LEU A 198 -10.93 16.24 10.02
C LEU A 198 -9.76 16.57 10.95
N TRP A 199 -9.17 17.75 10.82
CA TRP A 199 -8.11 18.21 11.71
C TRP A 199 -8.54 18.20 13.18
N LYS A 200 -9.80 18.47 13.51
CA LYS A 200 -10.26 18.41 14.91
C LYS A 200 -10.33 16.97 15.45
N ILE A 201 -10.61 16.01 14.57
CA ILE A 201 -10.82 14.59 14.91
C ILE A 201 -9.50 13.81 14.94
N LEU A 202 -8.50 14.23 14.17
CA LEU A 202 -7.19 13.57 14.11
C LEU A 202 -6.50 13.53 15.48
N TYR A 203 -5.92 12.37 15.80
CA TYR A 203 -5.07 12.18 16.98
C TYR A 203 -3.81 13.05 16.90
N GLY A 204 -3.21 13.36 18.06
CA GLY A 204 -2.00 14.19 18.14
C GLY A 204 -0.86 13.70 17.26
N TYR A 205 -0.59 12.39 17.25
CA TYR A 205 0.46 11.81 16.41
C TYR A 205 0.15 11.93 14.90
N GLN A 206 -1.13 11.89 14.49
CA GLN A 206 -1.52 12.04 13.08
C GLN A 206 -1.26 13.47 12.60
N LYS A 207 -1.58 14.46 13.44
CA LYS A 207 -1.27 15.87 13.19
C LYS A 207 0.22 16.10 13.11
N GLN A 208 0.98 15.55 14.05
CA GLN A 208 2.43 15.68 14.08
C GLN A 208 3.06 15.12 12.80
N ARG A 209 2.61 13.95 12.32
CA ARG A 209 3.07 13.39 11.03
C ARG A 209 2.76 14.31 9.84
N LEU A 210 1.57 14.90 9.78
CA LEU A 210 1.20 15.87 8.73
C LEU A 210 2.06 17.13 8.78
N LEU A 211 2.27 17.71 9.97
CA LEU A 211 3.08 18.91 10.17
C LEU A 211 4.54 18.67 9.80
N VAL A 212 5.10 17.56 10.27
CA VAL A 212 6.48 17.15 10.01
C VAL A 212 6.69 16.80 8.53
N PHE A 213 5.69 16.26 7.85
CA PHE A 213 5.75 16.05 6.40
C PHE A 213 5.90 17.38 5.64
N ILE A 214 5.15 18.41 6.03
CA ILE A 214 5.23 19.76 5.42
C ILE A 214 6.54 20.45 5.81
N ASN A 215 6.89 20.43 7.09
CA ASN A 215 8.10 21.03 7.62
C ASN A 215 8.77 20.08 8.65
N PRO A 216 9.79 19.31 8.21
CA PRO A 216 10.49 18.38 9.08
C PRO A 216 11.22 19.05 10.25
N ASN A 217 11.53 20.34 10.13
CA ASN A 217 12.27 21.09 11.15
C ASN A 217 11.43 21.46 12.38
N ILE A 218 10.11 21.18 12.37
CA ILE A 218 9.23 21.38 13.52
C ILE A 218 9.63 20.43 14.68
N ASP A 219 10.11 19.24 14.35
CA ASP A 219 10.56 18.25 15.32
C ASP A 219 11.76 17.46 14.74
N PRO A 220 12.94 18.08 14.68
CA PRO A 220 14.09 17.53 13.95
C PRO A 220 14.74 16.34 14.67
N LEU A 221 14.48 16.16 15.96
CA LEU A 221 15.01 15.05 16.77
C LEU A 221 13.97 13.94 17.03
N GLY A 222 12.68 14.24 16.90
CA GLY A 222 11.60 13.28 17.03
C GLY A 222 11.07 12.82 15.67
N ALA A 223 9.81 13.15 15.38
CA ALA A 223 9.11 12.65 14.21
C ALA A 223 9.72 13.08 12.85
N GLY A 224 10.43 14.21 12.80
CA GLY A 224 11.07 14.74 11.58
C GLY A 224 12.48 14.23 11.35
N TYR A 225 13.09 13.58 12.34
CA TYR A 225 14.46 13.07 12.25
C TYR A 225 14.67 12.15 11.05
N THR A 226 13.79 11.15 10.88
CA THR A 226 13.88 10.21 9.75
C THR A 226 13.80 10.93 8.41
N ILE A 227 12.87 11.89 8.25
CA ILE A 227 12.70 12.62 6.99
C ILE A 227 13.96 13.47 6.68
N ILE A 228 14.52 14.13 7.68
CA ILE A 228 15.73 14.94 7.52
C ILE A 228 16.91 14.05 7.12
N GLN A 229 17.11 12.91 7.81
CA GLN A 229 18.20 12.00 7.49
C GLN A 229 18.02 11.34 6.12
N SER A 230 16.80 10.99 5.71
CA SER A 230 16.54 10.51 4.34
C SER A 230 16.86 11.57 3.30
N LYS A 231 16.51 12.84 3.54
CA LYS A 231 16.89 13.96 2.65
C LYS A 231 18.40 14.14 2.55
N ILE A 232 19.12 14.06 3.67
CA ILE A 232 20.59 14.15 3.70
C ILE A 232 21.22 12.94 3.00
N ALA A 233 20.67 11.73 3.21
CA ALA A 233 21.14 10.52 2.56
C ALA A 233 21.06 10.65 1.03
N ILE A 234 19.89 11.03 0.50
CA ILE A 234 19.67 11.27 -0.94
C ILE A 234 20.60 12.40 -1.43
N GLY A 235 20.62 13.54 -0.74
CA GLY A 235 21.45 14.69 -1.12
C GLY A 235 22.94 14.38 -1.15
N SER A 236 23.42 13.53 -0.22
CA SER A 236 24.82 13.11 -0.17
C SER A 236 25.20 12.11 -1.25
N GLY A 237 24.23 11.42 -1.86
CA GLY A 237 24.45 10.45 -2.94
C GLY A 237 24.67 11.06 -4.31
N GLY A 238 24.15 12.27 -4.58
CA GLY A 238 24.19 12.85 -5.92
C GLY A 238 23.52 11.96 -6.99
N LEU A 239 23.74 12.26 -8.27
CA LEU A 239 23.10 11.54 -9.40
C LEU A 239 23.57 10.09 -9.56
N PHE A 240 24.79 9.78 -9.11
CA PHE A 240 25.42 8.47 -9.28
C PHE A 240 25.41 7.61 -8.00
N GLY A 241 24.90 8.15 -6.89
CA GLY A 241 24.96 7.52 -5.58
C GLY A 241 26.39 7.51 -5.00
N LYS A 242 26.54 6.94 -3.81
CA LYS A 242 27.85 6.70 -3.17
C LYS A 242 28.49 5.37 -3.56
N GLY A 243 27.93 4.67 -4.55
CA GLY A 243 28.35 3.32 -4.94
C GLY A 243 27.79 2.20 -4.06
N TRP A 244 27.96 0.97 -4.53
CA TRP A 244 27.57 -0.25 -3.81
C TRP A 244 28.32 -0.35 -2.48
N LEU A 245 27.59 -0.56 -1.37
CA LEU A 245 28.14 -0.53 0.00
C LEU A 245 28.80 0.80 0.43
N GLY A 246 28.54 1.92 -0.25
CA GLY A 246 29.11 3.24 0.10
C GLY A 246 28.19 4.15 0.93
N GLY A 247 27.03 3.66 1.36
CA GLY A 247 26.00 4.47 2.03
C GLY A 247 26.35 4.82 3.48
N THR A 248 27.04 5.95 3.71
CA THR A 248 27.43 6.40 5.07
C THR A 248 26.24 6.55 6.02
N GLN A 249 25.09 7.06 5.53
CA GLN A 249 23.85 7.21 6.29
C GLN A 249 23.07 5.91 6.51
N ASN A 250 23.44 4.82 5.83
CA ASN A 250 22.92 3.45 6.04
C ASN A 250 23.89 2.57 6.85
N GLN A 251 25.14 2.99 7.02
CA GLN A 251 26.13 2.29 7.84
C GLN A 251 26.18 2.83 9.27
N LEU A 252 26.05 4.15 9.48
CA LEU A 252 26.32 4.82 10.78
C LEU A 252 25.12 4.96 11.76
N ASN A 253 24.20 3.99 11.80
CA ASN A 253 22.88 4.00 12.49
C ASN A 253 21.97 5.27 12.50
N PHE A 254 22.19 6.29 11.66
CA PHE A 254 21.37 7.50 11.56
C PHE A 254 19.94 7.34 11.00
N LEU A 255 19.57 6.22 10.38
CA LEU A 255 18.20 5.98 9.89
C LEU A 255 17.58 4.85 10.73
N PRO A 256 16.47 5.10 11.46
CA PRO A 256 15.88 4.10 12.35
C PRO A 256 15.43 2.81 11.64
N GLU A 257 14.91 2.94 10.41
CA GLU A 257 14.22 1.88 9.66
C GLU A 257 14.85 1.62 8.28
N ARG A 258 16.19 1.61 8.17
CA ARG A 258 16.98 1.45 6.92
C ARG A 258 16.68 0.23 6.04
N HIS A 259 16.03 -0.77 6.62
CA HIS A 259 15.71 -2.02 5.93
C HIS A 259 14.33 -1.95 5.25
N THR A 260 13.55 -0.92 5.57
CA THR A 260 12.18 -0.67 5.11
C THR A 260 12.01 0.68 4.41
N ASP A 261 12.81 1.70 4.78
CA ASP A 261 12.83 3.06 4.23
C ASP A 261 14.11 3.35 3.43
#